data_AF-A0A1C5ZHK3-F1
#
_entry.id   AF-A0A1C5ZHK3-F1
#
_cell.length_a   1.000
_cell.length_b   1.000
_cell.length_c   1.000
_cell.angle_alpha   90.00
_cell.angle_beta   90.00
_cell.angle_gamma   90.00
#
_symmetry.space_group_name_H-M   'P 1'
#
loop_
_entity.id
_entity.type
_entity.pdbx_description
1 polymer ?
#
loop_
_entity_poly.entity_id
_entity_poly.type
_entity_poly.pdbx_seq_one_letter_code
_entity_poly.pdbx_strand_id
1 'polypeptide(L)'
;MRKWKMALAGVLSLFMVEAPAVCSMPVYSVAAAETTVQDTDVLKGLVKENGKYYYYVDGKMQKGWQNVTTTKSNGQSVTYRYYFGANGAAYAATPKQKTLVKKIRGKYYGFNSLGRARTNTFCNVKLKKGKKTFTYRYYFGANGAAYAGKKSYGTAEIAVKKIKGKYYGFYLNGNMVKGTWVKGGKFYVFGKNGVYNASLSKKLRAAAGYEKEASTLLSLIGNPKKVQVLENTCYGDGTEMYYYYDNYFADIFKFSGTGKTIVLGVSAK
;
A
#
# COMPACT_ATOMS: atom_id res chain seq x y z
N MET A 1 33.50 12.11 7.93
CA MET A 1 34.28 12.57 6.77
C MET A 1 35.72 12.16 7.01
N ARG A 2 36.29 11.28 6.18
CA ARG A 2 37.72 11.00 6.20
C ARG A 2 38.14 10.76 4.76
N LYS A 3 38.77 11.79 4.18
CA LYS A 3 39.38 11.79 2.86
C LYS A 3 40.85 11.47 3.07
N TRP A 4 41.40 10.53 2.31
CA TRP A 4 42.84 10.43 2.10
C TRP A 4 43.14 10.67 0.62
N LYS A 5 43.83 11.78 0.36
CA LYS A 5 44.65 12.03 -0.82
C LYS A 5 46.02 11.37 -0.59
N MET A 6 46.78 11.20 -1.67
CA MET A 6 48.24 11.02 -1.81
C MET A 6 48.43 10.03 -2.98
N ALA A 7 49.34 10.17 -3.93
CA ALA A 7 50.21 11.26 -4.38
C ALA A 7 50.72 10.83 -5.77
N LEU A 8 51.01 11.80 -6.63
CA LEU A 8 51.62 11.63 -7.94
C LEU A 8 53.14 11.85 -7.77
N ALA A 9 53.96 10.98 -8.34
CA ALA A 9 55.38 11.26 -8.58
C ALA A 9 55.78 10.54 -9.87
N GLY A 10 56.05 11.32 -10.91
CA GLY A 10 56.65 10.84 -12.15
C GLY A 10 58.16 10.79 -12.02
N VAL A 11 58.80 9.93 -12.82
CA VAL A 11 60.16 10.15 -13.29
C VAL A 11 60.18 9.84 -14.78
N LEU A 12 60.60 10.87 -15.51
CA LEU A 12 60.86 10.94 -16.93
C LEU A 12 62.31 10.48 -17.15
N SER A 13 62.56 9.51 -18.03
CA SER A 13 63.88 9.28 -18.61
C SER A 13 63.76 8.91 -20.08
N LEU A 14 64.73 9.44 -20.82
CA LEU A 14 64.72 9.86 -22.21
C LEU A 14 65.59 8.90 -23.06
N PHE A 15 65.09 8.58 -24.24
CA PHE A 15 65.69 8.04 -25.48
C PHE A 15 67.08 7.38 -25.48
N MET A 16 67.16 6.20 -26.11
CA MET A 16 68.17 5.87 -27.13
C MET A 16 67.50 5.04 -28.26
N VAL A 17 67.80 5.40 -29.51
CA VAL A 17 67.34 4.79 -30.76
C VAL A 17 68.51 4.01 -31.34
N GLU A 18 68.30 2.75 -31.73
CA GLU A 18 69.13 2.04 -32.71
C GLU A 18 68.26 1.24 -33.67
N ALA A 19 68.66 1.23 -34.95
CA ALA A 19 67.96 0.63 -36.10
C ALA A 19 68.60 -0.71 -36.51
N PRO A 20 68.17 -1.39 -37.60
CA PRO A 20 67.53 -2.70 -37.55
C PRO A 20 68.46 -3.86 -37.94
N ALA A 21 68.28 -5.03 -37.32
CA ALA A 21 68.81 -6.30 -37.81
C ALA A 21 67.69 -7.13 -38.43
N VAL A 22 67.76 -7.32 -39.75
CA VAL A 22 66.89 -8.23 -40.50
C VAL A 22 67.45 -9.65 -40.32
N CYS A 23 66.73 -10.47 -39.56
CA CYS A 23 66.94 -11.92 -39.53
C CYS A 23 65.71 -12.62 -40.11
N SER A 24 65.94 -13.38 -41.17
CA SER A 24 65.00 -14.30 -41.81
C SER A 24 64.53 -15.36 -40.82
N MET A 25 63.22 -15.53 -40.68
CA MET A 25 62.59 -16.57 -39.87
C MET A 25 61.42 -17.20 -40.66
N PRO A 26 61.10 -18.49 -40.42
CA PRO A 26 60.26 -19.32 -41.29
C PRO A 26 58.80 -18.86 -41.38
N VAL A 27 58.16 -19.17 -42.52
CA VAL A 27 56.71 -19.12 -42.66
C VAL A 27 56.10 -20.22 -41.79
N TYR A 28 55.64 -19.83 -40.60
CA TYR A 28 54.72 -20.64 -39.83
C TYR A 28 53.29 -20.25 -40.24
N SER A 29 52.52 -21.23 -40.68
CA SER A 29 51.08 -21.09 -40.92
C SER A 29 50.43 -20.52 -39.66
N VAL A 30 49.85 -19.32 -39.78
CA VAL A 30 49.03 -18.73 -38.73
C VAL A 30 47.76 -19.57 -38.66
N ALA A 31 47.67 -20.46 -37.68
CA ALA A 31 46.37 -20.95 -37.24
C ALA A 31 45.59 -19.70 -36.82
N ALA A 32 44.46 -19.45 -37.49
CA ALA A 32 43.54 -18.40 -37.10
C ALA A 32 43.21 -18.62 -35.62
N ALA A 33 43.72 -17.75 -34.75
CA ALA A 33 43.25 -17.67 -33.39
C ALA A 33 41.76 -17.34 -33.49
N GLU A 34 40.90 -18.31 -33.20
CA GLU A 34 39.51 -18.03 -32.92
C GLU A 34 39.49 -17.02 -31.78
N THR A 35 39.16 -15.78 -32.11
CA THR A 35 38.83 -14.77 -31.13
C THR A 35 37.60 -15.29 -30.39
N THR A 36 37.81 -16.01 -29.30
CA THR A 36 36.76 -16.29 -28.34
C THR A 36 36.32 -14.94 -27.83
N VAL A 37 35.23 -14.44 -28.41
CA VAL A 37 34.50 -13.29 -27.87
C VAL A 37 34.17 -13.67 -26.44
N GLN A 38 34.78 -12.95 -25.50
CA GLN A 38 34.47 -13.03 -24.08
C GLN A 38 32.95 -12.91 -23.95
N ASP A 39 32.31 -13.99 -23.53
CA ASP A 39 30.89 -14.03 -23.21
C ASP A 39 30.66 -13.01 -22.09
N THR A 40 30.21 -11.81 -22.46
CA THR A 40 29.80 -10.83 -21.45
C THR A 40 28.62 -11.44 -20.73
N ASP A 41 28.82 -11.91 -19.49
CA ASP A 41 27.79 -12.51 -18.63
C ASP A 41 26.48 -11.73 -18.77
N VAL A 42 25.57 -12.23 -19.60
CA VAL A 42 24.33 -11.54 -19.92
C VAL A 42 23.47 -11.59 -18.67
N LEU A 43 23.30 -10.44 -18.01
CA LEU A 43 22.52 -10.35 -16.76
C LEU A 43 21.16 -11.02 -16.92
N LYS A 44 20.85 -11.94 -16.01
CA LYS A 44 19.62 -12.74 -16.03
C LYS A 44 19.06 -12.91 -14.63
N GLY A 45 17.74 -12.88 -14.53
CA GLY A 45 17.03 -13.10 -13.27
C GLY A 45 17.10 -11.89 -12.33
N LEU A 46 16.92 -12.16 -11.03
CA LEU A 46 16.89 -11.14 -9.98
C LEU A 46 18.31 -10.80 -9.53
N VAL A 47 18.74 -9.58 -9.82
CA VAL A 47 20.08 -9.08 -9.49
C VAL A 47 19.99 -8.01 -8.40
N LYS A 48 20.96 -7.97 -7.48
CA LYS A 48 21.04 -6.94 -6.44
C LYS A 48 22.24 -6.05 -6.68
N GLU A 49 21.98 -4.80 -7.04
CA GLU A 49 22.99 -3.78 -7.36
C GLU A 49 22.77 -2.56 -6.48
N ASN A 50 23.84 -2.03 -5.86
CA ASN A 50 23.77 -0.82 -5.03
C ASN A 50 22.65 -0.87 -3.96
N GLY A 51 22.42 -2.05 -3.39
CA GLY A 51 21.39 -2.28 -2.37
C GLY A 51 19.95 -2.35 -2.88
N LYS A 52 19.71 -2.28 -4.20
CA LYS A 52 18.38 -2.39 -4.83
C LYS A 52 18.31 -3.66 -5.66
N TYR A 53 17.09 -4.16 -5.87
CA TYR A 53 16.85 -5.32 -6.72
C TYR A 53 16.38 -4.88 -8.10
N TYR A 54 16.89 -5.55 -9.13
CA TYR A 54 16.54 -5.40 -10.54
C TYR A 54 16.23 -6.78 -11.11
N TYR A 55 15.52 -6.84 -12.24
CA TYR A 55 15.23 -8.10 -12.90
C TYR A 55 15.57 -7.99 -14.38
N TYR A 56 16.36 -8.94 -14.88
CA TYR A 56 16.82 -8.96 -16.26
C TYR A 56 16.34 -10.23 -16.97
N VAL A 57 15.95 -10.09 -18.22
CA VAL A 57 15.66 -11.19 -19.13
C VAL A 57 16.49 -10.92 -20.38
N ASP A 58 17.43 -11.81 -20.66
CA ASP A 58 18.37 -11.70 -21.78
C ASP A 58 19.06 -10.34 -21.85
N GLY A 59 19.63 -9.91 -20.72
CA GLY A 59 20.35 -8.63 -20.58
C GLY A 59 19.45 -7.39 -20.53
N LYS A 60 18.14 -7.53 -20.77
CA LYS A 60 17.19 -6.42 -20.77
C LYS A 60 16.53 -6.26 -19.41
N MET A 61 16.67 -5.06 -18.84
CA MET A 61 16.06 -4.70 -17.56
C MET A 61 14.53 -4.62 -17.67
N GLN A 62 13.85 -5.36 -16.81
CA GLN A 62 12.40 -5.47 -16.78
C GLN A 62 11.76 -4.40 -15.89
N LYS A 63 10.51 -4.04 -16.22
CA LYS A 63 9.67 -3.10 -15.46
C LYS A 63 8.33 -3.75 -15.13
N GLY A 64 7.61 -3.20 -14.15
CA GLY A 64 6.30 -3.69 -13.75
C GLY A 64 6.34 -4.98 -12.93
N TRP A 65 5.25 -5.76 -12.98
CA TRP A 65 5.12 -6.97 -12.18
C TRP A 65 5.93 -8.12 -12.76
N GLN A 66 6.71 -8.80 -11.90
CA GLN A 66 7.43 -10.02 -12.26
C GLN A 66 7.24 -11.08 -11.17
N ASN A 67 7.19 -12.33 -11.60
CA ASN A 67 7.21 -13.51 -10.73
C ASN A 67 8.64 -14.05 -10.70
N VAL A 68 9.24 -14.13 -9.52
CA VAL A 68 10.61 -14.61 -9.35
C VAL A 68 10.57 -15.86 -8.48
N THR A 69 10.98 -16.99 -9.05
CA THR A 69 11.09 -18.26 -8.32
C THR A 69 12.47 -18.36 -7.69
N THR A 70 12.50 -18.69 -6.41
CA THR A 70 13.73 -18.93 -5.65
C THR A 70 13.68 -20.32 -5.06
N THR A 71 14.72 -21.10 -5.28
CA THR A 71 14.92 -22.40 -4.63
C THR A 71 15.51 -22.16 -3.25
N LYS A 72 14.84 -22.66 -2.21
CA LYS A 72 15.37 -22.66 -0.84
C LYS A 72 16.46 -23.70 -0.68
N SER A 73 17.21 -23.62 0.41
CA SER A 73 18.24 -24.61 0.77
C SER A 73 17.70 -26.04 0.90
N ASN A 74 16.42 -26.21 1.22
CA ASN A 74 15.75 -27.51 1.30
C ASN A 74 15.20 -28.01 -0.07
N GLY A 75 15.65 -27.43 -1.19
CA GLY A 75 15.19 -27.78 -2.53
C GLY A 75 13.79 -27.25 -2.90
N GLN A 76 13.06 -26.64 -1.96
CA GLN A 76 11.71 -26.13 -2.23
C GLN A 76 11.77 -24.81 -3.03
N SER A 77 11.14 -24.81 -4.20
CA SER A 77 10.91 -23.60 -5.00
C SER A 77 9.76 -22.76 -4.44
N VAL A 78 10.01 -21.46 -4.25
CA VAL A 78 8.98 -20.49 -3.86
C VAL A 78 9.00 -19.32 -4.83
N THR A 79 7.83 -19.00 -5.38
CA THR A 79 7.65 -17.83 -6.24
C THR A 79 7.22 -16.62 -5.44
N TYR A 80 7.94 -15.51 -5.63
CA TYR A 80 7.64 -14.21 -5.05
C TYR A 80 7.28 -13.21 -6.14
N ARG A 81 6.37 -12.30 -5.81
CA ARG A 81 5.99 -11.21 -6.71
C ARG A 81 6.77 -9.95 -6.40
N TYR A 82 7.29 -9.33 -7.45
CA TYR A 82 8.02 -8.08 -7.40
C TYR A 82 7.33 -7.06 -8.29
N TYR A 83 7.49 -5.78 -7.95
CA TYR A 83 7.12 -4.69 -8.85
C TYR A 83 8.33 -3.79 -9.07
N PHE A 84 8.79 -3.71 -10.33
CA PHE A 84 9.91 -2.89 -10.75
C PHE A 84 9.38 -1.55 -11.28
N GLY A 85 9.87 -0.45 -10.70
CA GLY A 85 9.46 0.91 -11.03
C GLY A 85 9.88 1.33 -12.43
N ALA A 86 9.60 2.59 -12.78
CA ALA A 86 9.95 3.16 -14.08
C ALA A 86 11.47 3.13 -14.37
N ASN A 87 12.29 3.21 -13.32
CA ASN A 87 13.74 3.08 -13.37
C ASN A 87 14.24 1.62 -13.26
N GLY A 88 13.36 0.64 -13.35
CA GLY A 88 13.69 -0.79 -13.26
C GLY A 88 14.03 -1.30 -11.86
N ALA A 89 14.11 -0.44 -10.84
CA ALA A 89 14.38 -0.88 -9.46
C ALA A 89 13.09 -1.39 -8.78
N ALA A 90 13.20 -2.47 -8.02
CA ALA A 90 12.10 -3.04 -7.25
C ALA A 90 11.61 -2.06 -6.17
N TYR A 91 10.30 -2.00 -5.99
CA TYR A 91 9.72 -1.39 -4.80
C TYR A 91 10.04 -2.23 -3.58
N ALA A 92 10.87 -1.69 -2.69
CA ALA A 92 11.29 -2.36 -1.46
C ALA A 92 11.19 -1.41 -0.27
N ALA A 93 10.89 -2.00 0.88
CA ALA A 93 10.84 -1.28 2.15
C ALA A 93 12.26 -0.97 2.66
N THR A 94 12.42 0.11 3.42
CA THR A 94 13.69 0.41 4.08
C THR A 94 13.81 -0.36 5.39
N PRO A 95 15.01 -0.52 5.99
CA PRO A 95 15.15 -1.18 7.29
C PRO A 95 14.27 -0.55 8.39
N LYS A 96 14.08 0.78 8.35
CA LYS A 96 13.21 1.51 9.28
C LYS A 96 11.72 1.32 8.99
N GLN A 97 11.36 1.02 7.75
CA GLN A 97 9.99 0.80 7.29
C GLN A 97 9.80 -0.68 6.92
N LYS A 98 9.25 -1.50 7.84
CA LYS A 98 9.04 -2.94 7.59
C LYS A 98 8.17 -3.27 6.37
N THR A 99 7.31 -2.34 5.93
CA THR A 99 6.47 -2.50 4.75
C THR A 99 6.30 -1.18 4.00
N LEU A 100 6.67 -1.18 2.72
CA LEU A 100 6.42 -0.08 1.79
C LEU A 100 5.06 -0.28 1.14
N VAL A 101 4.16 0.68 1.27
CA VAL A 101 2.87 0.66 0.57
C VAL A 101 2.93 1.58 -0.65
N LYS A 102 2.58 1.06 -1.83
CA LYS A 102 2.51 1.83 -3.08
C LYS A 102 1.17 1.61 -3.76
N LYS A 103 0.62 2.69 -4.31
CA LYS A 103 -0.53 2.63 -5.20
C LYS A 103 -0.04 2.32 -6.62
N ILE A 104 -0.55 1.23 -7.20
CA ILE A 104 -0.21 0.75 -8.54
C ILE A 104 -1.55 0.48 -9.24
N ARG A 105 -1.82 1.20 -10.34
CA ARG A 105 -3.07 1.08 -11.13
C ARG A 105 -4.32 1.07 -10.25
N GLY A 106 -4.45 2.06 -9.37
CA GLY A 106 -5.62 2.23 -8.49
C GLY A 106 -5.61 1.40 -7.20
N LYS A 107 -4.82 0.32 -7.10
CA LYS A 107 -4.79 -0.59 -5.95
C LYS A 107 -3.53 -0.38 -5.10
N TYR A 108 -3.61 -0.68 -3.81
CA TYR A 108 -2.49 -0.56 -2.88
C TYR A 108 -1.80 -1.90 -2.68
N TYR A 109 -0.47 -1.94 -2.77
CA TYR A 109 0.35 -3.14 -2.57
C TYR A 109 1.43 -2.85 -1.53
N GLY A 110 1.75 -3.86 -0.73
CA GLY A 110 2.79 -3.79 0.30
C GLY A 110 4.02 -4.58 -0.14
N PHE A 111 5.21 -4.05 0.09
CA PHE A 111 6.48 -4.72 -0.21
C PHE A 111 7.35 -4.79 1.05
N ASN A 112 8.08 -5.89 1.25
CA ASN A 112 9.05 -6.00 2.34
C ASN A 112 10.43 -5.42 1.94
N SER A 113 11.43 -5.53 2.82
CA SER A 113 12.78 -5.03 2.57
C SER A 113 13.54 -5.77 1.45
N LEU A 114 13.06 -6.95 1.06
CA LEU A 114 13.59 -7.71 -0.07
C LEU A 114 12.86 -7.41 -1.39
N GLY A 115 11.93 -6.44 -1.41
CA GLY A 115 11.14 -6.09 -2.59
C GLY A 115 9.98 -7.04 -2.89
N ARG A 116 9.76 -8.06 -2.04
CA ARG A 116 8.70 -9.07 -2.22
C ARG A 116 7.36 -8.49 -1.80
N ALA A 117 6.35 -8.64 -2.65
CA ALA A 117 4.99 -8.27 -2.35
C ALA A 117 4.43 -9.09 -1.17
N ARG A 118 3.71 -8.43 -0.28
CA ARG A 118 3.03 -9.03 0.87
C ARG A 118 1.72 -9.64 0.38
N THR A 119 1.44 -10.87 0.77
CA THR A 119 0.20 -11.59 0.43
C THR A 119 -0.35 -12.31 1.66
N ASN A 120 -1.67 -12.50 1.70
CA ASN A 120 -2.42 -13.18 2.76
C ASN A 120 -2.07 -12.79 4.20
N THR A 121 -1.67 -11.54 4.44
CA THR A 121 -1.11 -11.11 5.72
C THR A 121 -1.52 -9.70 6.11
N PHE A 122 -1.66 -9.50 7.42
CA PHE A 122 -1.67 -8.17 8.01
C PHE A 122 -0.27 -7.56 8.03
N CYS A 123 -0.18 -6.26 7.82
CA CYS A 123 1.04 -5.47 8.00
C CYS A 123 0.73 -4.17 8.72
N ASN A 124 1.56 -3.79 9.70
CA ASN A 124 1.54 -2.46 10.30
C ASN A 124 2.49 -1.55 9.51
N VAL A 125 1.98 -0.40 9.08
CA VAL A 125 2.68 0.54 8.21
C VAL A 125 2.71 1.89 8.91
N LYS A 126 3.91 2.39 9.16
CA LYS A 126 4.15 3.71 9.75
C LYS A 126 4.21 4.74 8.61
N LEU A 127 3.32 5.72 8.63
CA LEU A 127 3.28 6.84 7.69
C LEU A 127 3.52 8.15 8.44
N LYS A 128 4.38 9.01 7.89
CA LYS A 128 4.60 10.35 8.43
C LYS A 128 3.66 11.35 7.76
N LYS A 129 3.05 12.22 8.56
CA LYS A 129 2.31 13.40 8.09
C LYS A 129 2.80 14.59 8.92
N GLY A 130 3.64 15.42 8.31
CA GLY A 130 4.43 16.41 9.03
C GLY A 130 5.33 15.76 10.09
N LYS A 131 5.35 16.32 11.31
CA LYS A 131 6.11 15.78 12.45
C LYS A 131 5.47 14.54 13.11
N LYS A 132 4.22 14.20 12.77
CA LYS A 132 3.48 13.08 13.39
C LYS A 132 3.66 11.79 12.60
N THR A 133 3.80 10.68 13.32
CA THR A 133 3.83 9.33 12.75
C THR A 133 2.55 8.58 13.09
N PHE A 134 1.86 8.09 12.08
CA PHE A 134 0.64 7.31 12.19
C PHE A 134 0.94 5.86 11.86
N THR A 135 0.36 4.93 12.61
CA THR A 135 0.44 3.51 12.29
C THR A 135 -0.90 3.03 11.76
N TYR A 136 -0.91 2.61 10.50
CA TYR A 136 -2.07 2.01 9.84
C TYR A 136 -1.83 0.52 9.65
N ARG A 137 -2.89 -0.27 9.81
CA ARG A 137 -2.84 -1.70 9.55
C ARG A 137 -3.48 -2.00 8.21
N TYR A 138 -2.85 -2.82 7.38
CA TYR A 138 -3.35 -3.25 6.08
C TYR A 138 -3.48 -4.77 6.08
N TYR A 139 -4.42 -5.31 5.30
CA TYR A 139 -4.41 -6.72 4.94
C TYR A 139 -4.23 -6.84 3.43
N PHE A 140 -3.16 -7.52 3.00
CA PHE A 140 -2.91 -7.81 1.60
C PHE A 140 -3.46 -9.19 1.28
N GLY A 141 -4.33 -9.29 0.28
CA GLY A 141 -4.96 -10.55 -0.14
C GLY A 141 -4.01 -11.46 -0.90
N ALA A 142 -4.56 -12.52 -1.49
CA ALA A 142 -3.78 -13.53 -2.21
C ALA A 142 -2.99 -12.96 -3.40
N ASN A 143 -3.59 -12.04 -4.15
CA ASN A 143 -2.92 -11.34 -5.25
C ASN A 143 -2.03 -10.15 -4.79
N GLY A 144 -1.85 -9.98 -3.49
CA GLY A 144 -1.05 -8.92 -2.87
C GLY A 144 -1.69 -7.54 -2.83
N ALA A 145 -2.87 -7.35 -3.43
CA ALA A 145 -3.60 -6.10 -3.30
C ALA A 145 -4.18 -5.99 -1.88
N ALA A 146 -4.11 -4.80 -1.30
CA ALA A 146 -4.76 -4.50 -0.04
C ALA A 146 -6.27 -4.63 -0.20
N TYR A 147 -6.94 -5.20 0.79
CA TYR A 147 -8.38 -5.04 0.93
C TYR A 147 -8.68 -3.56 1.15
N ALA A 148 -9.61 -3.03 0.36
CA ALA A 148 -9.96 -1.63 0.35
C ALA A 148 -11.44 -1.45 0.05
N GLY A 149 -11.99 -0.36 0.56
CA GLY A 149 -13.30 0.15 0.19
C GLY A 149 -13.36 0.65 -1.25
N LYS A 150 -14.52 1.19 -1.64
CA LYS A 150 -14.75 1.76 -2.97
C LYS A 150 -15.43 3.12 -2.85
N LYS A 151 -15.27 3.96 -3.87
CA LYS A 151 -16.13 5.13 -4.02
C LYS A 151 -17.43 4.70 -4.69
N SER A 152 -18.56 5.19 -4.20
CA SER A 152 -19.87 5.00 -4.82
C SER A 152 -20.58 6.33 -4.79
N TYR A 153 -20.93 6.86 -5.98
CA TYR A 153 -21.52 8.19 -6.16
C TYR A 153 -20.78 9.31 -5.41
N GLY A 154 -19.44 9.33 -5.50
CA GLY A 154 -18.60 10.33 -4.82
C GLY A 154 -18.28 10.01 -3.36
N THR A 155 -19.12 9.24 -2.67
CA THR A 155 -18.96 8.91 -1.25
C THR A 155 -18.04 7.71 -1.02
N ALA A 156 -17.22 7.80 0.03
CA ALA A 156 -16.31 6.74 0.44
C ALA A 156 -17.06 5.62 1.18
N GLU A 157 -17.05 4.41 0.63
CA GLU A 157 -17.67 3.24 1.27
C GLU A 157 -16.58 2.25 1.73
N ILE A 158 -16.66 1.80 2.98
CA ILE A 158 -15.75 0.77 3.50
C ILE A 158 -16.03 -0.61 2.89
N ALA A 159 -14.98 -1.43 2.78
CA ALA A 159 -15.12 -2.86 2.54
C ALA A 159 -15.11 -3.62 3.88
N VAL A 160 -16.04 -4.56 4.05
CA VAL A 160 -16.06 -5.48 5.19
C VAL A 160 -15.62 -6.86 4.69
N LYS A 161 -14.55 -7.42 5.27
CA LYS A 161 -13.93 -8.68 4.80
C LYS A 161 -13.72 -9.65 5.94
N LYS A 162 -14.01 -10.93 5.69
CA LYS A 162 -13.73 -12.04 6.61
C LYS A 162 -12.28 -12.48 6.43
N ILE A 163 -11.52 -12.52 7.51
CA ILE A 163 -10.12 -12.95 7.57
C ILE A 163 -9.99 -13.86 8.78
N LYS A 164 -9.64 -15.14 8.54
CA LYS A 164 -9.48 -16.16 9.61
C LYS A 164 -10.64 -16.16 10.61
N GLY A 165 -11.86 -16.24 10.11
CA GLY A 165 -13.08 -16.30 10.93
C GLY A 165 -13.61 -14.96 11.48
N LYS A 166 -12.82 -13.88 11.43
CA LYS A 166 -13.21 -12.55 11.97
C LYS A 166 -13.46 -11.54 10.85
N TYR A 167 -14.38 -10.60 11.07
CA TYR A 167 -14.67 -9.54 10.10
C TYR A 167 -13.91 -8.26 10.46
N TYR A 168 -13.37 -7.60 9.42
CA TYR A 168 -12.62 -6.35 9.52
C TYR A 168 -13.11 -5.36 8.46
N GLY A 169 -13.05 -4.07 8.76
CA GLY A 169 -13.39 -3.00 7.82
C GLY A 169 -12.13 -2.37 7.22
N PHE A 170 -12.19 -1.95 5.96
CA PHE A 170 -11.10 -1.30 5.24
C PHE A 170 -11.60 -0.08 4.46
N TYR A 171 -10.89 1.05 4.57
CA TYR A 171 -11.22 2.29 3.87
C TYR A 171 -10.73 2.28 2.42
N LEU A 172 -10.97 3.37 1.68
CA LEU A 172 -10.58 3.54 0.28
C LEU A 172 -9.09 3.31 -0.01
N ASN A 173 -8.23 3.74 0.90
CA ASN A 173 -6.79 3.59 0.75
C ASN A 173 -6.28 2.22 1.25
N GLY A 174 -7.17 1.35 1.71
CA GLY A 174 -6.86 0.01 2.20
C GLY A 174 -6.42 -0.08 3.65
N ASN A 175 -6.41 1.03 4.41
CA ASN A 175 -6.17 0.94 5.84
C ASN A 175 -7.38 0.29 6.54
N MET A 176 -7.08 -0.54 7.53
CA MET A 176 -8.07 -1.15 8.40
C MET A 176 -8.68 -0.07 9.29
N VAL A 177 -10.01 0.02 9.29
CA VAL A 177 -10.74 1.02 10.05
C VAL A 177 -11.02 0.56 11.48
N LYS A 178 -11.33 1.52 12.34
CA LYS A 178 -11.77 1.34 13.73
C LYS A 178 -12.93 2.30 14.01
N GLY A 179 -13.64 2.05 15.11
CA GLY A 179 -14.79 2.87 15.51
C GLY A 179 -16.04 2.58 14.68
N THR A 180 -16.96 3.53 14.68
CA THR A 180 -18.27 3.41 14.02
C THR A 180 -18.22 3.96 12.60
N TRP A 181 -18.77 3.18 11.67
CA TRP A 181 -18.87 3.48 10.24
C TRP A 181 -20.28 3.18 9.75
N VAL A 182 -20.69 3.82 8.67
CA VAL A 182 -21.94 3.52 7.97
C VAL A 182 -21.63 3.00 6.58
N LYS A 183 -22.37 1.97 6.16
CA LYS A 183 -22.27 1.36 4.83
C LYS A 183 -23.67 0.94 4.38
N GLY A 184 -24.17 1.54 3.30
CA GLY A 184 -25.52 1.27 2.77
C GLY A 184 -26.61 1.48 3.83
N GLY A 185 -26.62 2.64 4.49
CA GLY A 185 -27.61 2.98 5.52
C GLY A 185 -27.49 2.21 6.83
N LYS A 186 -26.43 1.40 7.03
CA LYS A 186 -26.31 0.51 8.20
C LYS A 186 -25.01 0.75 8.95
N PHE A 187 -25.09 0.74 10.28
CA PHE A 187 -23.92 0.83 11.16
C PHE A 187 -23.03 -0.41 11.13
N TYR A 188 -21.72 -0.20 11.18
CA TYR A 188 -20.68 -1.19 11.39
C TYR A 188 -19.68 -0.66 12.39
N VAL A 189 -19.56 -1.34 13.52
CA VAL A 189 -18.63 -0.95 14.58
C VAL A 189 -17.44 -1.90 14.60
N PHE A 190 -16.24 -1.33 14.63
CA PHE A 190 -14.99 -2.07 14.72
C PHE A 190 -14.24 -1.68 15.99
N GLY A 191 -13.85 -2.67 16.79
CA GLY A 191 -13.15 -2.45 18.06
C GLY A 191 -11.74 -1.87 17.90
N LYS A 192 -11.03 -1.68 19.01
CA LYS A 192 -9.66 -1.12 19.03
C LYS A 192 -8.66 -1.92 18.19
N ASN A 193 -8.88 -3.23 18.04
CA ASN A 193 -8.09 -4.13 17.19
C ASN A 193 -8.60 -4.25 15.75
N GLY A 194 -9.68 -3.56 15.40
CA GLY A 194 -10.33 -3.57 14.07
C GLY A 194 -11.32 -4.71 13.84
N VAL A 195 -11.55 -5.57 14.84
CA VAL A 195 -12.53 -6.66 14.71
C VAL A 195 -13.94 -6.10 14.80
N TYR A 196 -14.82 -6.55 13.90
CA TYR A 196 -16.23 -6.20 13.86
C TYR A 196 -16.95 -6.60 15.15
N ASN A 197 -17.62 -5.63 15.78
CA ASN A 197 -18.48 -5.81 16.94
C ASN A 197 -19.93 -6.03 16.45
N ALA A 198 -20.33 -7.30 16.34
CA ALA A 198 -21.65 -7.66 15.85
C ALA A 198 -22.79 -7.18 16.77
N SER A 199 -22.60 -7.31 18.09
CA SER A 199 -23.62 -6.94 19.08
C SER A 199 -23.95 -5.45 19.03
N LEU A 200 -22.94 -4.59 19.12
CA LEU A 200 -23.15 -3.14 19.08
C LEU A 200 -23.64 -2.67 17.71
N SER A 201 -23.14 -3.27 16.62
CA SER A 201 -23.65 -2.96 15.28
C SER A 201 -25.13 -3.32 15.12
N LYS A 202 -25.57 -4.47 15.67
CA LYS A 202 -26.98 -4.87 15.66
C LYS A 202 -27.83 -3.90 16.48
N LYS A 203 -27.37 -3.52 17.68
CA LYS A 203 -28.06 -2.55 18.56
C LYS A 203 -28.25 -1.20 17.86
N LEU A 204 -27.19 -0.66 17.25
CA LEU A 204 -27.25 0.61 16.53
C LEU A 204 -28.16 0.54 15.30
N ARG A 205 -28.12 -0.55 14.52
CA ARG A 205 -29.03 -0.73 13.37
C ARG A 205 -30.50 -0.81 13.80
N ALA A 206 -30.79 -1.43 14.94
CA ALA A 206 -32.14 -1.51 15.46
C ALA A 206 -32.67 -0.14 15.91
N ALA A 207 -31.81 0.71 16.46
CA ALA A 207 -32.14 2.08 16.87
C ALA A 207 -32.26 3.05 15.68
N ALA A 208 -31.47 2.85 14.62
CA ALA A 208 -31.45 3.71 13.44
C ALA A 208 -32.50 3.36 12.38
N GLY A 209 -33.62 2.75 12.79
CA GLY A 209 -34.72 2.47 11.87
C GLY A 209 -35.41 3.77 11.45
N TYR A 210 -35.88 3.83 10.20
CA TYR A 210 -36.66 4.97 9.71
C TYR A 210 -37.84 5.26 10.63
N GLU A 211 -38.04 6.54 10.95
CA GLU A 211 -39.07 7.09 11.84
C GLU A 211 -39.06 6.58 13.28
N LYS A 212 -38.01 5.84 13.69
CA LYS A 212 -37.85 5.46 15.09
C LYS A 212 -37.47 6.66 15.94
N GLU A 213 -37.92 6.60 17.19
CA GLU A 213 -37.57 7.53 18.25
C GLU A 213 -36.04 7.74 18.33
N ALA A 214 -35.61 8.99 18.18
CA ALA A 214 -34.20 9.30 17.99
C ALA A 214 -33.37 9.26 19.28
N SER A 215 -33.95 9.49 20.47
CA SER A 215 -33.17 9.50 21.71
C SER A 215 -32.51 8.14 21.99
N THR A 216 -33.17 7.05 21.59
CA THR A 216 -32.59 5.70 21.64
C THR A 216 -31.33 5.59 20.80
N LEU A 217 -31.32 6.14 19.58
CA LEU A 217 -30.10 6.16 18.75
C LEU A 217 -29.05 7.11 19.33
N LEU A 218 -29.44 8.36 19.63
CA LEU A 218 -28.56 9.44 20.09
C LEU A 218 -27.82 9.06 21.38
N SER A 219 -28.49 8.37 22.32
CA SER A 219 -27.85 7.86 23.54
C SER A 219 -26.76 6.82 23.26
N LEU A 220 -26.87 6.03 22.19
CA LEU A 220 -25.89 5.01 21.82
C LEU A 220 -24.70 5.56 21.05
N ILE A 221 -24.91 6.59 20.23
CA ILE A 221 -23.85 7.20 19.40
C ILE A 221 -23.16 8.37 20.09
N GLY A 222 -23.75 8.92 21.14
CA GLY A 222 -23.20 10.00 21.94
C GLY A 222 -23.21 11.35 21.21
N ASN A 223 -22.41 12.29 21.72
CA ASN A 223 -22.43 13.66 21.27
C ASN A 223 -21.85 13.83 19.85
N PRO A 224 -22.55 14.56 18.96
CA PRO A 224 -22.04 14.87 17.64
C PRO A 224 -20.90 15.89 17.71
N LYS A 225 -20.08 15.93 16.67
CA LYS A 225 -19.06 16.98 16.47
C LYS A 225 -19.65 18.29 15.96
N LYS A 226 -20.75 18.19 15.21
CA LYS A 226 -21.47 19.32 14.63
C LYS A 226 -22.92 18.89 14.44
N VAL A 227 -23.85 19.78 14.75
CA VAL A 227 -25.24 19.67 14.30
C VAL A 227 -25.46 20.75 13.24
N GLN A 228 -26.12 20.39 12.14
CA GLN A 228 -26.52 21.31 11.09
C GLN A 228 -28.03 21.22 10.93
N VAL A 229 -28.71 22.34 11.10
CA VAL A 229 -30.13 22.48 10.73
C VAL A 229 -30.21 22.62 9.21
N LEU A 230 -31.15 21.91 8.60
CA LEU A 230 -31.43 22.04 7.17
C LEU A 230 -32.56 23.04 6.96
N GLU A 231 -32.33 23.94 6.01
CA GLU A 231 -33.36 24.85 5.50
C GLU A 231 -34.21 24.08 4.47
N ASN A 232 -35.53 24.21 4.54
CA ASN A 232 -36.48 23.61 3.59
C ASN A 232 -36.54 22.07 3.58
N THR A 233 -36.88 21.48 4.73
CA THR A 233 -37.20 20.05 4.83
C THR A 233 -38.49 19.71 4.07
N CYS A 234 -38.49 18.58 3.36
CA CYS A 234 -39.66 18.05 2.67
C CYS A 234 -40.44 17.03 3.52
N TYR A 235 -39.99 16.75 4.75
CA TYR A 235 -40.59 15.73 5.59
C TYR A 235 -41.89 16.21 6.26
N GLY A 236 -42.02 17.50 6.58
CA GLY A 236 -43.24 18.08 7.13
C GLY A 236 -42.98 19.28 8.06
N ASP A 237 -43.96 19.58 8.90
CA ASP A 237 -43.85 20.66 9.90
C ASP A 237 -42.87 20.28 11.04
N GLY A 238 -41.68 20.87 10.97
CA GLY A 238 -40.60 20.60 11.89
C GLY A 238 -39.25 21.05 11.37
N THR A 239 -38.21 20.49 11.97
CA THR A 239 -36.82 20.83 11.68
C THR A 239 -36.02 19.56 11.43
N GLU A 240 -35.44 19.45 10.24
CA GLU A 240 -34.50 18.39 9.88
C GLU A 240 -33.07 18.80 10.23
N MET A 241 -32.29 17.86 10.76
CA MET A 241 -30.98 18.12 11.34
C MET A 241 -30.00 16.99 11.04
N TYR A 242 -28.81 17.35 10.59
CA TYR A 242 -27.68 16.44 10.45
C TYR A 242 -26.74 16.50 11.65
N TYR A 243 -26.62 15.36 12.34
CA TYR A 243 -25.72 15.13 13.45
C TYR A 243 -24.43 14.48 12.92
N TYR A 244 -23.36 15.25 12.80
CA TYR A 244 -22.10 14.81 12.20
C TYR A 244 -21.15 14.19 13.22
N TYR A 245 -20.58 13.05 12.83
CA TYR A 245 -19.52 12.33 13.54
C TYR A 245 -18.28 12.20 12.65
N ASP A 246 -17.27 11.45 13.11
CA ASP A 246 -16.00 11.29 12.40
C ASP A 246 -16.15 10.71 10.98
N ASN A 247 -16.95 9.65 10.85
CA ASN A 247 -17.03 8.86 9.61
C ASN A 247 -18.45 8.76 9.02
N TYR A 248 -19.43 9.41 9.66
CA TYR A 248 -20.83 9.31 9.31
C TYR A 248 -21.61 10.51 9.83
N PHE A 249 -22.86 10.63 9.42
CA PHE A 249 -23.84 11.50 10.06
C PHE A 249 -25.16 10.74 10.27
N ALA A 250 -25.92 11.18 11.27
CA ALA A 250 -27.30 10.76 11.47
C ALA A 250 -28.23 11.91 11.07
N ASP A 251 -29.29 11.56 10.37
CA ASP A 251 -30.34 12.46 9.90
C ASP A 251 -31.55 12.33 10.82
N ILE A 252 -31.88 13.42 11.49
CA ILE A 252 -32.86 13.48 12.58
C ILE A 252 -33.88 14.57 12.27
N PHE A 253 -35.17 14.24 12.39
CA PHE A 253 -36.25 15.21 12.30
C PHE A 253 -36.84 15.51 13.67
N LYS A 254 -37.18 16.77 13.93
CA LYS A 254 -37.86 17.23 15.14
C LYS A 254 -39.19 17.91 14.77
N PHE A 255 -40.30 17.41 15.29
CA PHE A 255 -41.62 18.00 15.04
C PHE A 255 -41.83 19.32 15.81
N SER A 256 -42.38 20.35 15.15
CA SER A 256 -42.63 21.67 15.76
C SER A 256 -43.57 21.60 16.96
N GLY A 257 -44.71 20.91 16.82
CA GLY A 257 -45.77 20.91 17.85
C GLY A 257 -45.50 20.02 19.07
N THR A 258 -44.75 18.93 18.92
CA THR A 258 -44.51 17.96 20.02
C THR A 258 -43.08 17.96 20.54
N GLY A 259 -42.13 18.50 19.78
CA GLY A 259 -40.71 18.40 20.05
C GLY A 259 -40.13 16.97 19.94
N LYS A 260 -40.95 15.96 19.59
CA LYS A 260 -40.49 14.58 19.39
C LYS A 260 -39.47 14.53 18.26
N THR A 261 -38.48 13.66 18.42
CA THR A 261 -37.41 13.46 17.43
C THR A 261 -37.44 12.04 16.88
N ILE A 262 -37.21 11.91 15.58
CA ILE A 262 -37.16 10.63 14.87
C ILE A 262 -35.93 10.54 13.96
N VAL A 263 -35.53 9.32 13.63
CA VAL A 263 -34.42 9.05 12.70
C VAL A 263 -34.96 8.98 11.27
N LEU A 264 -34.45 9.82 10.37
CA LEU A 264 -34.71 9.72 8.93
C LEU A 264 -33.66 8.84 8.22
N GLY A 265 -32.45 8.76 8.76
CA GLY A 265 -31.43 7.88 8.20
C GLY A 265 -30.06 8.03 8.81
N VAL A 266 -29.12 7.22 8.32
CA VAL A 266 -27.70 7.33 8.64
C VAL A 266 -26.87 7.11 7.39
N SER A 267 -25.84 7.92 7.22
CA SER A 267 -25.05 7.94 5.98
C SER A 267 -23.56 8.08 6.25
N ALA A 268 -22.75 7.50 5.36
CA ALA A 268 -21.31 7.70 5.38
C ALA A 268 -20.98 9.16 5.04
N LYS A 269 -19.88 9.67 5.62
CA LYS A 269 -19.34 11.00 5.33
C LYS A 269 -18.22 10.93 4.29
#